data_AF-A0A484UHL9-F1
#
_entry.id   AF-A0A484UHL9-F1
#
_cell.length_a   1.000
_cell.length_b   1.000
_cell.length_c   1.000
_cell.angle_alpha   90.00
_cell.angle_beta   90.00
_cell.angle_gamma   90.00
#
_symmetry.space_group_name_H-M   'P 1'
#
loop_
_entity.id
_entity.type
_entity.pdbx_description
1 polymer ?
#
loop_
_entity_poly.entity_id
_entity_poly.type
_entity_poly.pdbx_seq_one_letter_code
_entity_poly.pdbx_strand_id
1 'polypeptide(L)'
;MSEADQPVETAFAKLLGRQPSAAEREQLYRVKSALDLQDNDALWMILIVLQSYDALYRRVPARIEAAAEQMLARHKSVMGQQAELEVKRVMGGLAQAVGEASAKVAVQAARTSRFLAWGWVLSAVVLFGALCLWVGAVAATGEVPPWAPAGRQQGLALAVLGGLAHAPAGWIVAIGATAGAVGAVLANARQMTAGKAKLKLGLVVGAGGLLLVAGGMLAVLLA
;
A
#
# COMPACT_ATOMS: atom_id res chain seq x y z
N MET A 1 6.24 -77.95 31.56
CA MET A 1 5.31 -76.82 31.79
C MET A 1 4.76 -77.01 33.19
N SER A 2 5.36 -76.31 34.15
CA SER A 2 5.15 -76.55 35.58
C SER A 2 3.86 -75.87 36.04
N GLU A 3 3.08 -76.56 36.85
CA GLU A 3 1.76 -76.16 37.39
C GLU A 3 1.79 -74.85 38.19
N ALA A 4 2.98 -74.36 38.56
CA ALA A 4 3.22 -73.09 39.26
C ALA A 4 3.13 -71.82 38.37
N ASP A 5 3.06 -71.97 37.05
CA ASP A 5 3.02 -70.85 36.08
C ASP A 5 1.59 -70.33 35.78
N GLN A 6 0.55 -70.79 36.51
CA GLN A 6 -0.84 -70.38 36.28
C GLN A 6 -1.49 -69.38 37.27
N PRO A 7 -1.02 -69.20 38.52
CA PRO A 7 -1.75 -68.40 39.50
C PRO A 7 -1.65 -66.89 39.23
N VAL A 8 -0.53 -66.42 38.66
CA VAL A 8 -0.32 -65.01 38.30
C VAL A 8 -1.24 -64.60 37.15
N GLU A 9 -1.28 -65.39 36.09
CA GLU A 9 -2.08 -65.22 34.89
C GLU A 9 -3.57 -65.28 35.20
N THR A 10 -3.98 -66.23 36.04
CA THR A 10 -5.37 -66.38 36.46
C THR A 10 -5.83 -65.20 37.31
N ALA A 11 -5.00 -64.73 38.25
CA ALA A 11 -5.29 -63.54 39.05
C ALA A 11 -5.34 -62.26 38.18
N PHE A 12 -4.41 -62.13 37.24
CA PHE A 12 -4.36 -61.00 36.31
C PHE A 12 -5.57 -60.97 35.37
N ALA A 13 -5.98 -62.11 34.82
CA ALA A 13 -7.16 -62.23 34.00
C ALA A 13 -8.46 -61.96 34.78
N LYS A 14 -8.57 -62.42 36.03
CA LYS A 14 -9.72 -62.14 36.90
C LYS A 14 -9.84 -60.67 37.29
N LEU A 15 -8.73 -60.00 37.58
CA LEU A 15 -8.72 -58.60 38.03
C LEU A 15 -8.79 -57.59 36.90
N LEU A 16 -8.10 -57.84 35.78
CA LEU A 16 -7.89 -56.87 34.71
C LEU A 16 -8.55 -57.27 33.39
N GLY A 17 -9.17 -58.46 33.31
CA GLY A 17 -9.89 -58.94 32.13
C GLY A 17 -9.01 -59.21 30.90
N ARG A 18 -7.69 -59.25 31.07
CA ARG A 18 -6.70 -59.49 30.00
C ARG A 18 -5.57 -60.37 30.53
N GLN A 19 -4.79 -60.97 29.62
CA GLN A 19 -3.56 -61.66 30.00
C GLN A 19 -2.40 -60.67 30.25
N PRO A 20 -1.47 -61.01 31.16
CA PRO A 20 -0.26 -60.22 31.37
C PRO A 20 0.69 -60.36 30.17
N SER A 21 1.34 -59.26 29.81
CA SER A 21 2.44 -59.29 28.84
C SER A 21 3.66 -60.03 29.40
N ALA A 22 4.57 -60.48 28.53
CA ALA A 22 5.77 -61.22 28.96
C ALA A 22 6.61 -60.45 29.99
N ALA A 23 6.80 -59.13 29.79
CA ALA A 23 7.53 -58.28 30.72
C ALA A 23 6.78 -58.06 32.05
N GLU A 24 5.46 -57.88 32.01
CA GLU A 24 4.63 -57.76 33.23
C GLU A 24 4.71 -59.06 34.06
N ARG A 25 4.68 -60.21 33.39
CA ARG A 25 4.75 -61.53 34.00
C ARG A 25 6.09 -61.75 34.71
N GLU A 26 7.20 -61.53 34.03
CA GLU A 26 8.54 -61.69 34.59
C GLU A 26 8.74 -60.80 35.82
N GLN A 27 8.30 -59.54 35.74
CA GLN A 27 8.39 -58.59 36.84
C GLN A 27 7.50 -58.98 38.03
N LEU A 28 6.29 -59.47 37.77
CA LEU A 28 5.37 -59.98 38.80
C LEU A 28 5.94 -61.22 39.50
N TYR A 29 6.52 -62.18 38.77
CA TYR A 29 7.19 -63.34 39.37
C TYR A 29 8.38 -62.93 40.25
N ARG A 30 9.21 -61.99 39.77
CA ARG A 30 10.34 -61.46 40.55
C ARG A 30 9.87 -60.81 41.86
N VAL A 31 8.82 -60.00 41.82
CA VAL A 31 8.24 -59.35 43.01
C VAL A 31 7.62 -60.38 43.95
N LYS A 32 6.89 -61.37 43.42
CA LYS A 32 6.33 -62.49 44.19
C LYS A 32 7.41 -63.25 44.94
N SER A 33 8.52 -63.58 44.27
CA SER A 33 9.64 -64.30 44.89
C SER A 33 10.40 -63.48 45.93
N ALA A 34 10.50 -62.15 45.75
CA ALA A 34 11.22 -61.28 46.67
C ALA A 34 10.46 -61.04 47.99
N LEU A 35 9.12 -61.16 47.94
CA LEU A 35 8.23 -60.93 49.07
C LEU A 35 7.67 -62.23 49.67
N ASP A 36 8.07 -63.39 49.14
CA ASP A 36 7.59 -64.73 49.53
C ASP A 36 6.06 -64.84 49.62
N LEU A 37 5.37 -64.29 48.61
CA LEU A 37 3.90 -64.20 48.61
C LEU A 37 3.25 -65.49 48.12
N GLN A 38 2.22 -65.94 48.86
CA GLN A 38 1.35 -67.05 48.45
C GLN A 38 0.30 -66.59 47.42
N ASP A 39 -0.21 -67.54 46.63
CA ASP A 39 -1.15 -67.28 45.54
C ASP A 39 -2.50 -66.67 45.98
N ASN A 40 -2.87 -66.87 47.26
CA ASN A 40 -4.13 -66.40 47.85
C ASN A 40 -3.96 -65.16 48.73
N ASP A 41 -2.81 -64.49 48.71
CA ASP A 41 -2.59 -63.29 49.51
C ASP A 41 -3.35 -62.08 48.93
N ALA A 42 -3.99 -61.29 49.80
CA ALA A 42 -4.66 -60.04 49.42
C ALA A 42 -3.66 -59.00 48.88
N LEU A 43 -2.41 -59.01 49.37
CA LEU A 43 -1.36 -58.11 48.91
C LEU A 43 -1.01 -58.36 47.44
N TRP A 44 -1.14 -59.60 46.97
CA TRP A 44 -0.86 -59.99 45.59
C TRP A 44 -1.76 -59.28 44.58
N MET A 45 -3.05 -59.11 44.91
CA MET A 45 -4.00 -58.40 44.04
C MET A 45 -3.67 -56.92 43.89
N ILE A 46 -3.22 -56.28 44.98
CA ILE A 46 -2.81 -54.86 44.99
C ILE A 46 -1.57 -54.67 44.10
N LEU A 47 -0.60 -55.58 44.19
CA LEU A 47 0.62 -55.52 43.38
C LEU A 47 0.33 -55.69 41.87
N ILE A 48 -0.58 -56.59 41.51
CA ILE A 48 -1.06 -56.74 40.12
C ILE A 48 -1.67 -55.43 39.59
N VAL A 49 -2.55 -54.81 40.39
CA VAL A 49 -3.17 -53.53 40.03
C VAL A 49 -2.13 -52.43 39.89
N LEU A 50 -1.19 -52.32 40.84
CA LEU A 50 -0.15 -51.30 40.81
C LEU A 50 0.80 -51.45 39.61
N GLN A 51 1.20 -52.67 39.27
CA GLN A 51 1.99 -52.96 38.07
C GLN A 51 1.23 -52.57 36.80
N SER A 52 -0.09 -52.78 36.76
CA SER A 52 -0.92 -52.35 35.63
C SER A 52 -0.99 -50.83 35.49
N TYR A 53 -0.99 -50.09 36.62
CA TYR A 53 -0.93 -48.64 36.62
C TYR A 53 0.46 -48.13 36.19
N ASP A 54 1.56 -48.74 36.63
CA ASP A 54 2.91 -48.36 36.16
C ASP A 54 3.03 -48.51 34.64
N ALA A 55 2.54 -49.63 34.09
CA ALA A 55 2.52 -49.85 32.65
C ALA A 55 1.65 -48.83 31.90
N LEU A 56 0.54 -48.37 32.49
CA LEU A 56 -0.31 -47.33 31.93
C LEU A 56 0.38 -45.97 31.95
N TYR A 57 0.92 -45.56 33.10
CA TYR A 57 1.56 -44.26 33.29
C TYR A 57 2.81 -44.10 32.43
N ARG A 58 3.54 -45.18 32.15
CA ARG A 58 4.67 -45.13 31.19
C ARG A 58 4.25 -44.83 29.74
N ARG A 59 3.02 -45.17 29.35
CA ARG A 59 2.51 -44.97 27.98
C ARG A 59 1.81 -43.62 27.79
N VAL A 60 1.34 -43.01 28.88
CA VAL A 60 0.59 -41.73 28.84
C VAL A 60 1.44 -40.58 28.27
N PRO A 61 2.70 -40.34 28.70
CA PRO A 61 3.53 -39.26 28.15
C PRO A 61 3.69 -39.31 26.63
N ALA A 62 3.98 -40.50 26.08
CA ALA A 62 4.14 -40.67 24.63
C ALA A 62 2.83 -40.38 23.86
N ARG A 63 1.67 -40.71 24.44
CA ARG A 63 0.37 -40.37 23.85
C ARG A 63 0.08 -38.87 23.90
N ILE A 64 0.46 -38.21 24.99
CA ILE A 64 0.32 -36.75 25.14
C ILE A 64 1.21 -36.04 24.12
N GLU A 65 2.46 -36.47 23.98
CA GLU A 65 3.40 -35.92 22.99
C GLU A 65 2.87 -36.08 21.57
N ALA A 66 2.42 -37.28 21.19
CA ALA A 66 1.81 -37.52 19.88
C ALA A 66 0.55 -36.65 19.64
N ALA A 67 -0.29 -36.47 20.65
CA ALA A 67 -1.46 -35.60 20.56
C ALA A 67 -1.05 -34.11 20.41
N ALA A 68 -0.05 -33.67 21.16
CA ALA A 68 0.47 -32.30 21.09
C ALA A 68 1.11 -32.01 19.73
N GLU A 69 1.88 -32.95 19.16
CA GLU A 69 2.44 -32.82 17.82
C GLU A 69 1.35 -32.72 16.75
N GLN A 70 0.30 -33.55 16.83
CA GLN A 70 -0.84 -33.47 15.92
C GLN A 70 -1.58 -32.14 16.04
N MET A 71 -1.80 -31.64 17.26
CA MET A 71 -2.42 -30.33 17.49
C MET A 71 -1.57 -29.21 16.90
N LEU A 72 -0.25 -29.26 17.10
CA LEU A 72 0.68 -28.26 16.60
C LEU A 72 0.76 -28.29 15.07
N ALA A 73 0.80 -29.47 14.45
CA ALA A 73 0.75 -29.62 13.00
C ALA A 73 -0.55 -29.04 12.41
N ARG A 74 -1.69 -29.29 13.07
CA ARG A 74 -2.99 -28.73 12.68
C ARG A 74 -3.04 -27.22 12.87
N HIS A 75 -2.46 -26.68 13.94
CA HIS A 75 -2.37 -25.23 14.14
C HIS A 75 -1.49 -24.58 13.07
N LYS A 76 -0.35 -25.17 12.73
CA LYS A 76 0.52 -24.66 11.65
C LYS A 76 -0.19 -24.63 10.31
N SER A 77 -0.97 -25.67 9.96
CA SER A 77 -1.71 -25.68 8.69
C SER A 77 -2.85 -24.66 8.66
N VAL A 78 -3.59 -24.50 9.75
CA VAL A 78 -4.66 -23.50 9.87
C VAL A 78 -4.08 -22.07 9.84
N MET A 79 -3.00 -21.82 10.57
CA MET A 79 -2.33 -20.51 10.59
C MET A 79 -1.74 -20.18 9.22
N GLY A 80 -1.17 -21.15 8.50
CA GLY A 80 -0.70 -20.94 7.12
C GLY A 80 -1.84 -20.51 6.19
N GLN A 81 -3.00 -21.16 6.27
CA GLN A 81 -4.17 -20.79 5.47
C GLN A 81 -4.71 -19.40 5.83
N GLN A 82 -4.76 -19.05 7.12
CA GLN A 82 -5.22 -17.74 7.57
C GLN A 82 -4.25 -16.62 7.15
N ALA A 83 -2.93 -16.85 7.29
CA ALA A 83 -1.90 -15.92 6.85
C ALA A 83 -2.01 -15.64 5.34
N GLU A 84 -2.22 -16.64 4.50
CA GLU A 84 -2.41 -16.42 3.05
C GLU A 84 -3.64 -15.58 2.73
N LEU A 85 -4.75 -15.77 3.47
CA LEU A 85 -5.98 -14.99 3.28
C LEU A 85 -5.79 -13.53 3.73
N GLU A 86 -5.10 -13.31 4.84
CA GLU A 86 -4.77 -11.96 5.32
C GLU A 86 -3.81 -11.25 4.38
N VAL A 87 -2.77 -11.94 3.88
CA VAL A 87 -1.86 -11.41 2.86
C VAL A 87 -2.63 -11.02 1.61
N LYS A 88 -3.53 -11.88 1.10
CA LYS A 88 -4.36 -11.55 -0.07
C LYS A 88 -5.25 -10.32 0.18
N ARG A 89 -5.84 -10.19 1.38
CA ARG A 89 -6.65 -9.02 1.75
C ARG A 89 -5.81 -7.74 1.83
N VAL A 90 -4.64 -7.80 2.46
CA VAL A 90 -3.71 -6.67 2.56
C VAL A 90 -3.23 -6.26 1.17
N MET A 91 -2.87 -7.21 0.31
CA MET A 91 -2.46 -6.93 -1.07
C MET A 91 -3.61 -6.33 -1.90
N GLY A 92 -4.85 -6.82 -1.72
CA GLY A 92 -6.03 -6.25 -2.35
C GLY A 92 -6.30 -4.80 -1.89
N GLY A 93 -6.22 -4.53 -0.58
CA GLY A 93 -6.36 -3.19 -0.02
C GLY A 93 -5.25 -2.24 -0.47
N LEU A 94 -4.00 -2.72 -0.52
CA LEU A 94 -2.87 -1.97 -1.07
C LEU A 94 -3.08 -1.66 -2.56
N ALA A 95 -3.50 -2.64 -3.36
CA ALA A 95 -3.77 -2.44 -4.78
C ALA A 95 -4.89 -1.41 -5.01
N GLN A 96 -5.95 -1.45 -4.20
CA GLN A 96 -7.02 -0.45 -4.26
C GLN A 96 -6.54 0.94 -3.86
N ALA A 97 -5.81 1.06 -2.76
CA ALA A 97 -5.27 2.34 -2.30
C ALA A 97 -4.29 2.95 -3.31
N VAL A 98 -3.42 2.13 -3.91
CA VAL A 98 -2.51 2.54 -4.98
C VAL A 98 -3.28 2.91 -6.25
N GLY A 99 -4.32 2.17 -6.60
CA GLY A 99 -5.20 2.47 -7.74
C GLY A 99 -5.91 3.82 -7.58
N GLU A 100 -6.52 4.07 -6.42
CA GLU A 100 -7.17 5.34 -6.10
C GLU A 100 -6.18 6.51 -6.07
N ALA A 101 -5.00 6.31 -5.48
CA ALA A 101 -3.95 7.32 -5.48
C ALA A 101 -3.46 7.62 -6.90
N SER A 102 -3.27 6.59 -7.72
CA SER A 102 -2.85 6.74 -9.13
C SER A 102 -3.91 7.46 -9.96
N ALA A 103 -5.19 7.12 -9.78
CA ALA A 103 -6.29 7.82 -10.45
C ALA A 103 -6.36 9.30 -10.04
N LYS A 104 -6.24 9.61 -8.75
CA LYS A 104 -6.19 11.00 -8.25
C LYS A 104 -4.99 11.76 -8.82
N VAL A 105 -3.81 11.12 -8.91
CA VAL A 105 -2.60 11.72 -9.50
C VAL A 105 -2.76 11.94 -11.00
N ALA A 106 -3.34 10.99 -11.75
CA ALA A 106 -3.57 11.11 -13.18
C ALA A 106 -4.55 12.25 -13.52
N VAL A 107 -5.66 12.35 -12.79
CA VAL A 107 -6.62 13.46 -12.94
C VAL A 107 -5.96 14.80 -12.64
N GLN A 108 -5.13 14.86 -11.58
CA GLN A 108 -4.43 16.08 -11.23
C GLN A 108 -3.39 16.49 -12.29
N ALA A 109 -2.63 15.53 -12.82
CA ALA A 109 -1.66 15.77 -13.89
C ALA A 109 -2.35 16.27 -15.17
N ALA A 110 -3.46 15.63 -15.57
CA ALA A 110 -4.24 16.05 -16.73
C ALA A 110 -4.85 17.46 -16.56
N ARG A 111 -5.26 17.82 -15.34
CA ARG A 111 -5.79 19.15 -15.03
C ARG A 111 -4.72 20.24 -15.17
N THR A 112 -3.51 19.99 -14.68
CA THR A 112 -2.36 20.90 -14.85
C THR A 112 -2.00 21.10 -16.32
N SER A 113 -1.87 20.02 -17.10
CA SER A 113 -1.55 20.14 -18.52
C SER A 113 -2.62 20.90 -19.29
N ARG A 114 -3.89 20.70 -18.94
CA ARG A 114 -5.02 21.39 -19.58
C ARG A 114 -5.04 22.89 -19.28
N PHE A 115 -4.76 23.30 -18.03
CA PHE A 115 -4.67 24.72 -17.69
C PHE A 115 -3.50 25.43 -18.39
N LEU A 116 -2.33 24.78 -18.46
CA LEU A 116 -1.19 25.34 -19.20
C LEU A 116 -1.47 25.43 -20.71
N ALA A 117 -2.03 24.37 -21.30
CA ALA A 117 -2.38 24.36 -22.72
C ALA A 117 -3.43 25.43 -23.05
N TRP A 118 -4.50 25.55 -22.24
CA TRP A 118 -5.52 26.57 -22.44
C TRP A 118 -4.99 27.98 -22.20
N GLY A 119 -4.08 28.17 -21.25
CA GLY A 119 -3.40 29.45 -21.04
C GLY A 119 -2.60 29.91 -22.27
N TRP A 120 -1.86 29.00 -22.91
CA TRP A 120 -1.13 29.29 -24.15
C TRP A 120 -2.08 29.55 -25.33
N VAL A 121 -3.11 28.73 -25.51
CA VAL A 121 -4.09 28.90 -26.59
C VAL A 121 -4.84 30.23 -26.46
N LEU A 122 -5.33 30.59 -25.27
CA LEU A 122 -6.01 31.86 -25.04
C LEU A 122 -5.08 33.05 -25.28
N SER A 123 -3.83 32.98 -24.80
CA SER A 123 -2.84 34.04 -25.04
C SER A 123 -2.55 34.22 -26.53
N ALA A 124 -2.35 33.13 -27.27
CA ALA A 124 -2.07 33.18 -28.71
C ALA A 124 -3.25 33.74 -29.53
N VAL A 125 -4.49 33.32 -29.23
CA VAL A 125 -5.70 33.81 -29.92
C VAL A 125 -5.91 35.30 -29.68
N VAL A 126 -5.72 35.77 -28.44
CA VAL A 126 -5.91 37.20 -28.12
C VAL A 126 -4.81 38.06 -28.76
N LEU A 127 -3.55 37.62 -28.74
CA LEU A 127 -2.45 38.32 -29.42
C LEU A 127 -2.65 38.37 -30.94
N PHE A 128 -3.10 37.27 -31.54
CA PHE A 128 -3.40 37.22 -32.97
C PHE A 128 -4.56 38.15 -33.33
N GLY A 129 -5.65 38.13 -32.56
CA GLY A 129 -6.79 39.03 -32.76
C GLY A 129 -6.40 40.50 -32.65
N ALA A 130 -5.56 40.86 -31.68
CA ALA A 130 -5.06 42.21 -31.51
C ALA A 130 -4.16 42.65 -32.68
N LEU A 131 -3.34 41.75 -33.22
CA LEU A 131 -2.49 42.01 -34.39
C LEU A 131 -3.33 42.25 -35.64
N CYS A 132 -4.39 41.44 -35.86
CA CYS A 132 -5.31 41.64 -36.98
C CYS A 132 -6.04 43.00 -36.90
N LEU A 133 -6.48 43.40 -35.70
CA LEU A 133 -7.12 44.71 -35.49
C LEU A 133 -6.16 45.88 -35.75
N TRP A 134 -4.88 45.72 -35.39
CA TRP A 134 -3.85 46.73 -35.63
C TRP A 134 -3.56 46.91 -37.13
N VAL A 135 -3.37 45.81 -37.86
CA VAL A 135 -3.15 45.84 -39.32
C VAL A 135 -4.40 46.37 -40.04
N GLY A 136 -5.59 45.96 -39.61
CA GLY A 136 -6.86 46.44 -40.17
C GLY A 136 -7.06 47.93 -39.99
N ALA A 137 -6.75 48.48 -38.81
CA ALA A 137 -6.82 49.91 -38.55
C ALA A 137 -5.86 50.70 -39.45
N VAL A 138 -4.59 50.30 -39.51
CA VAL A 138 -3.58 50.98 -40.34
C VAL A 138 -3.95 50.94 -41.84
N ALA A 139 -4.47 49.82 -42.33
CA ALA A 139 -4.89 49.69 -43.73
C ALA A 139 -6.17 50.48 -44.07
N ALA A 140 -7.09 50.64 -43.12
CA ALA A 140 -8.37 51.31 -43.34
C ALA A 140 -8.29 52.83 -43.17
N THR A 141 -7.53 53.32 -42.19
CA THR A 141 -7.52 54.75 -41.82
C THR A 141 -6.22 55.47 -42.16
N GLY A 142 -5.12 54.76 -42.47
CA GLY A 142 -3.80 55.37 -42.76
C GLY A 142 -3.12 56.04 -41.56
N GLU A 143 -3.85 56.28 -40.48
CA GLU A 143 -3.37 56.78 -39.19
C GLU A 143 -3.15 55.64 -38.19
N VAL A 144 -2.21 55.83 -37.26
CA VAL A 144 -1.98 54.88 -36.16
C VAL A 144 -3.17 54.90 -35.19
N PRO A 145 -3.59 53.75 -34.66
CA PRO A 145 -4.75 53.67 -33.77
C PRO A 145 -4.58 54.54 -32.50
N PRO A 146 -5.67 55.07 -31.91
CA PRO A 146 -5.63 56.05 -30.81
C PRO A 146 -5.05 55.53 -29.48
N TRP A 147 -4.84 54.22 -29.39
CA TRP A 147 -4.22 53.51 -28.26
C TRP A 147 -2.74 53.20 -28.52
N ALA A 148 -2.18 53.64 -29.65
CA ALA A 148 -0.75 53.51 -29.94
C ALA A 148 0.05 54.56 -29.15
N PRO A 149 1.21 54.20 -28.57
CA PRO A 149 2.01 55.12 -27.77
C PRO A 149 2.56 56.28 -28.62
N ALA A 150 2.41 57.51 -28.14
CA ALA A 150 2.84 58.74 -28.83
C ALA A 150 4.37 58.98 -28.83
N GLY A 151 5.16 58.04 -28.29
CA GLY A 151 6.62 58.14 -28.16
C GLY A 151 7.39 57.53 -29.35
N ARG A 152 8.54 58.12 -29.70
CA ARG A 152 9.44 57.64 -30.75
C ARG A 152 10.12 56.32 -30.33
N GLN A 153 9.43 55.20 -30.54
CA GLN A 153 9.92 53.84 -30.35
C GLN A 153 10.88 53.45 -31.48
N GLN A 154 12.10 53.03 -31.16
CA GLN A 154 13.10 52.62 -32.15
C GLN A 154 12.84 51.17 -32.60
N GLY A 155 12.11 51.01 -33.70
CA GLY A 155 11.90 49.72 -34.39
C GLY A 155 10.42 49.35 -34.55
N LEU A 156 10.04 48.89 -35.76
CA LEU A 156 8.67 48.48 -36.09
C LEU A 156 8.10 47.44 -35.11
N ALA A 157 8.89 46.43 -34.74
CA ALA A 157 8.44 45.37 -33.83
C ALA A 157 8.09 45.89 -32.43
N LEU A 158 8.87 46.84 -31.89
CA LEU A 158 8.60 47.45 -30.59
C LEU A 158 7.41 48.41 -30.64
N ALA A 159 7.19 49.10 -31.76
CA ALA A 159 6.00 49.93 -31.98
C ALA A 159 4.72 49.07 -32.07
N VAL A 160 4.77 47.92 -32.75
CA VAL A 160 3.65 46.96 -32.81
C VAL A 160 3.39 46.33 -31.45
N LEU A 161 4.43 45.88 -30.74
CA LEU A 161 4.30 45.33 -29.38
C LEU A 161 3.80 46.37 -28.38
N GLY A 162 4.26 47.62 -28.46
CA GLY A 162 3.81 48.75 -27.64
C GLY A 162 2.34 49.11 -27.88
N GLY A 163 1.92 49.14 -29.15
CA GLY A 163 0.51 49.30 -29.52
C GLY A 163 -0.35 48.16 -28.99
N LEU A 164 0.07 46.90 -29.16
CA LEU A 164 -0.66 45.74 -28.63
C LEU A 164 -0.71 45.69 -27.09
N ALA A 165 0.31 46.18 -26.40
CA ALA A 165 0.36 46.20 -24.94
C ALA A 165 -0.60 47.24 -24.33
N HIS A 166 -0.70 48.44 -24.94
CA HIS A 166 -1.65 49.49 -24.53
C HIS A 166 -3.10 49.22 -24.96
N ALA A 167 -3.33 48.20 -25.79
CA ALA A 167 -4.66 47.73 -26.15
C ALA A 167 -5.41 47.17 -24.93
N PRO A 168 -6.77 47.23 -24.91
CA PRO A 168 -7.55 46.41 -23.97
C PRO A 168 -7.22 44.91 -24.10
N ALA A 169 -6.74 44.46 -25.26
CA ALA A 169 -6.26 43.10 -25.47
C ALA A 169 -4.98 42.75 -24.68
N GLY A 170 -4.07 43.71 -24.47
CA GLY A 170 -2.85 43.52 -23.65
C GLY A 170 -3.18 43.24 -22.19
N TRP A 171 -4.21 43.91 -21.65
CA TRP A 171 -4.75 43.65 -20.31
C TRP A 171 -5.41 42.28 -20.20
N ILE A 172 -6.15 41.86 -21.22
CA ILE A 172 -6.79 40.54 -21.26
C ILE A 172 -5.73 39.42 -21.31
N VAL A 173 -4.64 39.60 -22.07
CA VAL A 173 -3.51 38.65 -22.10
C VAL A 173 -2.79 38.63 -20.76
N ALA A 174 -2.53 39.78 -20.13
CA ALA A 174 -1.88 39.84 -18.83
C ALA A 174 -2.72 39.15 -17.74
N ILE A 175 -4.03 39.38 -17.70
CA ILE A 175 -4.95 38.75 -16.72
C ILE A 175 -5.14 37.26 -17.03
N GLY A 176 -5.31 36.88 -18.29
CA GLY A 176 -5.48 35.48 -18.70
C GLY A 176 -4.22 34.64 -18.46
N ALA A 177 -3.05 35.20 -18.77
CA ALA A 177 -1.76 34.53 -18.57
C ALA A 177 -1.41 34.38 -17.08
N THR A 178 -1.67 35.41 -16.26
CA THR A 178 -1.49 35.33 -14.81
C THR A 178 -2.49 34.37 -14.17
N ALA A 179 -3.76 34.38 -14.57
CA ALA A 179 -4.76 33.43 -14.08
C ALA A 179 -4.41 31.97 -14.45
N GLY A 180 -3.90 31.72 -15.66
CA GLY A 180 -3.41 30.41 -16.08
C GLY A 180 -2.19 29.93 -15.29
N ALA A 181 -1.22 30.82 -15.06
CA ALA A 181 -0.02 30.52 -14.27
C ALA A 181 -0.35 30.27 -12.79
N VAL A 182 -1.17 31.14 -12.17
CA VAL A 182 -1.62 31.01 -10.78
C VAL A 182 -2.51 29.77 -10.60
N GLY A 183 -3.41 29.48 -11.54
CA GLY A 183 -4.23 28.27 -11.52
C GLY A 183 -3.39 26.98 -11.58
N ALA A 184 -2.34 26.95 -12.41
CA ALA A 184 -1.41 25.83 -12.49
C ALA A 184 -0.55 25.68 -11.22
N VAL A 185 -0.17 26.79 -10.58
CA VAL A 185 0.58 26.82 -9.33
C VAL A 185 -0.27 26.39 -8.13
N LEU A 186 -1.49 26.91 -7.99
CA LEU A 186 -2.43 26.54 -6.92
C LEU A 186 -2.87 25.08 -7.01
N ALA A 187 -3.14 24.58 -8.22
CA ALA A 187 -3.42 23.16 -8.43
C ALA A 187 -2.26 22.27 -7.95
N ASN A 188 -1.02 22.75 -8.01
CA ASN A 188 0.17 22.00 -7.58
C ASN A 188 0.83 22.53 -6.29
N ALA A 189 0.15 23.38 -5.51
CA ALA A 189 0.69 23.96 -4.29
C ALA A 189 0.88 22.89 -3.21
N ARG A 190 -0.08 21.97 -3.07
CA ARG A 190 0.00 20.82 -2.14
C ARG A 190 1.16 19.86 -2.43
N GLN A 191 1.65 19.83 -3.67
CA GLN A 191 2.82 19.02 -4.03
C GLN A 191 4.15 19.76 -3.81
N MET A 192 4.15 21.10 -3.78
CA MET A 192 5.35 21.89 -3.44
C MET A 192 5.70 21.78 -1.96
N THR A 193 4.70 21.77 -1.10
CA THR A 193 4.88 21.59 0.36
C THR A 193 5.40 20.19 0.71
N ALA A 194 5.23 19.21 -0.18
CA ALA A 194 5.65 17.82 0.00
C ALA A 194 7.09 17.52 -0.50
N GLY A 195 7.89 18.53 -0.86
CA GLY A 195 9.34 18.38 -1.07
C GLY A 195 9.79 17.54 -2.27
N LYS A 196 8.90 17.18 -3.21
CA LYS A 196 9.27 16.39 -4.40
C LYS A 196 9.91 17.27 -5.47
N ALA A 197 11.22 17.47 -5.35
CA ALA A 197 12.05 18.36 -6.18
C ALA A 197 12.04 18.06 -7.70
N LYS A 198 11.66 16.85 -8.13
CA LYS A 198 11.73 16.45 -9.56
C LYS A 198 10.52 16.90 -10.40
N LEU A 199 9.43 17.40 -9.80
CA LEU A 199 8.18 17.63 -10.55
C LEU A 199 8.07 19.01 -11.23
N LYS A 200 9.06 19.90 -11.18
CA LYS A 200 8.79 21.31 -11.50
C LYS A 200 9.70 22.02 -12.48
N LEU A 201 10.52 21.33 -13.27
CA LEU A 201 11.16 22.04 -14.39
C LEU A 201 10.12 22.46 -15.44
N GLY A 202 9.32 21.51 -15.95
CA GLY A 202 8.31 21.82 -16.98
C GLY A 202 7.19 22.75 -16.52
N LEU A 203 6.75 22.63 -15.26
CA LEU A 203 5.74 23.53 -14.68
C LEU A 203 6.29 24.94 -14.43
N VAL A 204 7.51 25.06 -13.89
CA VAL A 204 8.14 26.37 -13.66
C VAL A 204 8.50 27.03 -14.98
N VAL A 205 8.95 26.27 -15.98
CA VAL A 205 9.21 26.78 -17.33
C VAL A 205 7.91 27.22 -18.00
N GLY A 206 6.83 26.44 -17.91
CA GLY A 206 5.54 26.79 -18.51
C GLY A 206 4.86 27.98 -17.84
N ALA A 207 4.76 27.99 -16.51
CA ALA A 207 4.19 29.09 -15.75
C ALA A 207 5.08 30.34 -15.79
N GLY A 208 6.41 30.15 -15.76
CA GLY A 208 7.40 31.22 -15.93
C GLY A 208 7.31 31.85 -17.31
N GLY A 209 7.11 31.07 -18.37
CA GLY A 209 6.88 31.59 -19.72
C GLY A 209 5.63 32.46 -19.82
N LEU A 210 4.50 32.02 -19.24
CA LEU A 210 3.27 32.81 -19.17
C LEU A 210 3.44 34.10 -18.35
N LEU A 211 4.16 34.05 -17.23
CA LEU A 211 4.48 35.22 -16.42
C LEU A 211 5.45 36.18 -17.10
N LEU A 212 6.40 35.67 -17.89
CA LEU A 212 7.29 36.51 -18.71
C LEU A 212 6.53 37.23 -19.82
N VAL A 213 5.55 36.58 -20.47
CA VAL A 213 4.67 37.22 -21.45
C VAL A 213 3.84 38.32 -20.78
N ALA A 214 3.25 38.04 -19.61
CA ALA A 214 2.49 39.03 -18.86
C ALA A 214 3.36 40.20 -18.37
N GLY A 215 4.55 39.91 -17.85
CA GLY A 215 5.51 40.90 -17.36
C GLY A 215 6.09 41.76 -18.48
N GLY A 216 6.37 41.17 -19.65
CA GLY A 216 6.79 41.91 -20.84
C GLY A 216 5.71 42.88 -21.32
N MET A 217 4.44 42.46 -21.30
CA MET A 217 3.31 43.33 -21.64
C MET A 217 3.14 44.48 -20.62
N LEU A 218 3.28 44.21 -19.33
CA LEU A 218 3.20 45.24 -18.27
C LEU A 218 4.39 46.21 -18.28
N ALA A 219 5.60 45.73 -18.54
CA ALA A 219 6.79 46.57 -18.64
C ALA A 219 6.71 47.55 -19.81
N VAL A 220 6.17 47.10 -20.94
CA VAL A 220 5.89 47.95 -22.12
C VAL A 220 4.71 48.90 -21.86
N LEU A 221 3.88 48.61 -20.87
CA LEU A 221 2.77 49.48 -20.43
C LEU A 221 3.22 50.61 -19.50
N LEU A 222 4.31 50.42 -18.76
CA LEU A 222 4.86 51.37 -17.79
C LEU A 222 6.02 52.23 -18.33
N ALA A 223 6.54 51.90 -19.51
CA ALA A 223 7.65 52.59 -20.19
C ALA A 223 7.13 53.53 -21.30
#